data_AF-A0A3D3VT56-F1
#
_entry.id   AF-A0A3D3VT56-F1
#
_cell.length_a   1.000
_cell.length_b   1.000
_cell.length_c   1.000
_cell.angle_alpha   90.00
_cell.angle_beta   90.00
_cell.angle_gamma   90.00
#
_symmetry.space_group_name_H-M   'P 1'
#
loop_
_entity.id
_entity.type
_entity.pdbx_description
1 polymer ?
#
loop_
_entity_poly.entity_id
_entity_poly.type
_entity_poly.pdbx_seq_one_letter_code
_entity_poly.pdbx_strand_id
1 'polypeptide(L)' 'PGYCSRSGFERPSIYGIACRWENVPDEAFIFLTLNWVAMEGARGVARYREEFSETA' A
#
# COMPACT_ATOMS: atom_id res chain seq x y z
N PRO A 1 -4.41 -14.35 13.56
CA PRO A 1 -5.10 -13.91 12.33
C PRO A 1 -4.14 -13.06 11.49
N GLY A 2 -3.61 -13.61 10.40
CA GLY A 2 -2.70 -12.90 9.51
C GLY A 2 -3.48 -12.01 8.54
N TYR A 3 -3.08 -10.75 8.40
CA TYR A 3 -3.82 -9.70 7.69
C TYR A 3 -4.04 -10.00 6.19
N CYS A 4 -3.24 -10.85 5.56
CA CYS A 4 -3.60 -11.56 4.32
C CYS A 4 -2.61 -12.71 4.08
N SER A 5 -3.11 -13.86 3.64
CA SER A 5 -2.30 -15.01 3.20
C SER A 5 -2.39 -15.21 1.68
N ARG A 6 -2.29 -14.13 0.89
CA ARG A 6 -2.43 -14.21 -0.57
C ARG A 6 -1.07 -14.04 -1.24
N SER A 7 -0.66 -15.06 -1.99
CA SER A 7 0.55 -15.08 -2.80
C SER A 7 0.60 -13.90 -3.77
N GLY A 8 1.77 -13.30 -3.93
CA GLY A 8 2.02 -12.19 -4.88
C GLY A 8 1.76 -10.78 -4.33
N PHE A 9 1.23 -10.66 -3.11
CA PHE A 9 1.15 -9.39 -2.42
C PHE A 9 2.42 -9.12 -1.61
N GLU A 10 2.92 -7.90 -1.70
CA GLU A 10 4.17 -7.46 -1.08
C GLU A 10 3.94 -6.24 -0.20
N ARG A 11 4.88 -6.02 0.73
CA ARG A 11 4.85 -4.86 1.61
C ARG A 11 5.31 -3.63 0.82
N PRO A 12 4.47 -2.59 0.65
CA PRO A 12 4.79 -1.41 -0.15
C PRO A 12 5.95 -0.59 0.41
N SER A 13 6.29 -0.75 1.70
CA SER A 13 7.45 -0.12 2.31
C SER A 13 8.77 -0.48 1.63
N ILE A 14 8.88 -1.68 1.03
CA ILE A 14 10.09 -2.09 0.28
C ILE A 14 10.33 -1.22 -0.96
N TYR A 15 9.26 -0.59 -1.47
CA TYR A 15 9.29 0.33 -2.60
C TYR A 15 9.33 1.79 -2.18
N GLY A 16 9.44 2.08 -0.88
CA GLY A 16 9.35 3.44 -0.34
C GLY A 16 7.96 4.04 -0.49
N ILE A 17 6.92 3.19 -0.55
CA ILE A 17 5.52 3.61 -0.60
C ILE A 17 4.89 3.40 0.78
N ALA A 18 4.20 4.42 1.30
CA ALA A 18 3.57 4.40 2.61
C ALA A 18 2.05 4.63 2.52
N CYS A 19 1.30 4.15 3.51
CA CYS A 19 -0.11 4.45 3.65
C CYS A 19 -0.31 5.90 4.12
N ARG A 20 -1.43 6.54 3.73
CA ARG A 20 -1.79 7.89 4.25
C ARG A 20 -2.14 7.85 5.74
N TRP A 21 -2.78 6.78 6.20
CA TRP A 21 -3.20 6.66 7.59
C TRP A 21 -2.01 6.31 8.49
N GLU A 22 -1.96 6.98 9.64
CA GLU A 22 -0.96 6.72 10.66
C GLU A 22 -1.21 5.38 11.34
N ASN A 23 -0.14 4.77 11.88
CA ASN A 23 -0.20 3.52 12.65
C ASN A 23 -0.76 2.30 11.91
N VAL A 24 -0.91 2.34 10.58
CA VAL A 24 -1.23 1.15 9.79
C VAL A 24 -0.02 0.22 9.78
N PRO A 25 -0.14 -1.02 10.27
CA PRO A 25 0.95 -1.99 10.20
C PRO A 25 1.37 -2.25 8.75
N ASP A 26 2.67 -2.42 8.52
CA ASP A 26 3.22 -2.70 7.19
C ASP A 26 2.69 -4.01 6.57
N GLU A 27 2.24 -4.94 7.43
CA GLU A 27 1.60 -6.20 7.02
C GLU A 27 0.09 -6.06 6.73
N ALA A 28 -0.51 -4.92 7.09
CA ALA A 28 -1.93 -4.62 6.84
C ALA A 28 -2.13 -3.77 5.57
N PHE A 29 -1.14 -2.98 5.17
CA PHE A 29 -1.13 -2.27 3.90
C PHE A 29 -0.30 -3.06 2.89
N ILE A 30 -0.95 -3.65 1.89
CA ILE A 30 -0.35 -4.66 1.01
C ILE A 30 -0.57 -4.28 -0.44
N PHE A 31 0.44 -4.50 -1.28
CA PHE A 31 0.51 -4.03 -2.66
C PHE A 31 0.68 -5.19 -3.64
N LEU A 32 0.11 -5.06 -4.83
CA LEU A 32 0.33 -5.97 -5.95
C LEU A 32 0.80 -5.16 -7.16
N THR A 33 2.04 -5.38 -7.57
CA THR A 33 2.61 -4.73 -8.76
C THR A 33 2.11 -5.44 -10.01
N LEU A 34 1.19 -4.81 -10.74
CA LEU A 34 0.67 -5.35 -12.00
C LEU A 34 1.56 -5.03 -13.20
N ASN A 35 2.27 -3.90 -13.15
CA ASN A 35 3.21 -3.46 -14.18
C ASN A 35 4.42 -2.82 -13.52
N TRP A 36 5.54 -3.54 -13.55
CA TRP A 36 6.80 -3.09 -12.96
C TRP A 36 7.33 -1.81 -13.62
N VAL A 37 7.30 -1.73 -14.95
CA VAL A 37 7.84 -0.60 -15.71
C VAL A 37 7.11 0.70 -15.37
N ALA A 38 5.79 0.64 -15.21
CA ALA A 38 4.99 1.81 -14.82
C ALA A 38 5.22 2.26 -13.37
N MET A 39 5.71 1.37 -12.50
CA MET A 39 5.97 1.64 -11.09
C MET A 39 7.42 2.09 -10.83
N GLU A 40 8.27 2.10 -11.85
CA GLU A 40 9.66 2.50 -11.71
C GLU A 40 9.76 3.96 -11.23
N GLY A 41 10.47 4.16 -10.11
CA GLY A 41 10.63 5.47 -9.49
C GLY A 41 9.45 5.96 -8.65
N ALA A 42 8.31 5.25 -8.62
CA ALA A 42 7.17 5.61 -7.78
C ALA A 42 7.49 5.40 -6.29
N ARG A 43 7.42 6.47 -5.50
CA ARG A 43 7.69 6.49 -4.05
C ARG A 43 6.78 7.51 -3.37
N GLY A 44 6.59 7.39 -2.06
CA GLY A 44 5.84 8.36 -1.25
C GLY A 44 4.51 7.82 -0.72
N VAL A 45 3.56 8.71 -0.43
CA VAL A 45 2.32 8.33 0.25
C VAL A 45 1.26 7.93 -0.76
N ALA A 46 0.83 6.67 -0.71
CA ALA A 46 -0.33 6.18 -1.43
C ALA A 46 -1.59 6.83 -0.88
N ARG A 47 -2.32 7.51 -1.76
CA ARG A 47 -3.48 8.33 -1.43
C ARG A 47 -4.71 7.69 -2.07
N TYR A 48 -5.62 7.21 -1.24
CA TYR A 48 -6.94 6.82 -1.71
C TYR A 48 -7.74 8.06 -2.12
N ARG A 49 -8.76 7.83 -2.96
CA ARG A 49 -9.76 8.84 -3.29
C ARG A 49 -10.51 9.28 -2.04
N GLU A 50 -11.10 10.46 -2.10
CA GLU A 50 -11.79 11.08 -0.96
C GLU A 50 -13.01 10.26 -0.49
N GLU A 51 -13.65 9.50 -1.36
CA GLU A 51 -14.73 8.57 -0.96
C GLU A 51 -14.27 7.49 0.03
N PHE A 52 -12.97 7.23 0.12
CA PHE A 52 -12.36 6.29 1.06
C PHE A 52 -11.63 6.99 2.20
N SER A 53 -11.53 8.32 2.21
CA SER A 53 -11.16 8.99 3.45
C SER A 53 -12.33 8.88 4.40
N GLU A 54 -12.07 8.39 5.60
CA GLU A 54 -13.01 8.50 6.72
C GLU A 54 -13.34 9.98 6.90
N THR A 55 -14.53 10.37 6.46
CA THR A 55 -15.13 11.63 6.87
C THR A 55 -15.71 11.40 8.27
N ALA A 56 -14.97 11.90 9.27
CA ALA A 56 -15.25 11.96 10.72
C ALA A 56 -15.03 10.68 11.55
#